data_AF-A0A932GNK7-F1
#
_entry.id   AF-A0A932GNK7-F1
#
_cell.length_a   1.000
_cell.length_b   1.000
_cell.length_c   1.000
_cell.angle_alpha   90.00
_cell.angle_beta   90.00
_cell.angle_gamma   90.00
#
_symmetry.space_group_name_H-M   'P 1'
#
loop_
_entity.id
_entity.type
_entity.pdbx_description
1 polymer ?
#
loop_
_entity_poly.entity_id
_entity_poly.type
_entity_poly.pdbx_seq_one_letter_code
_entity_poly.pdbx_strand_id
1 'polypeptide(L)'
;MTKGELIYDAVGSQVDSEIRESYLDLGLPTVDLRLGRQVITWGVGDLVFINDVFPKDWVAFISGLPLEYLKKGSDAVSATGYWKGASLQLVLIPHFRADTVPEAGSRIRFQDPMAAIESRRTDEPSTSIDHTEAGLRLFRNVAGWDLSVYAYRGFFHSPVAEVEPGPQLRFFFPRLNIYGASAQGAA
;
A
#
# COMPACT_ATOMS: atom_id res chain seq x y z
N MET A 1 19.36 3.69 -1.89
CA MET A 1 19.21 4.11 -0.48
C MET A 1 18.52 2.97 0.26
N THR A 2 19.02 2.59 1.43
CA THR A 2 18.42 1.51 2.24
C THR A 2 18.10 2.09 3.60
N LYS A 3 16.83 2.03 4.01
CA LYS A 3 16.34 2.45 5.32
C LYS A 3 15.68 1.25 6.00
N GLY A 4 16.30 0.77 7.07
CA GLY A 4 15.77 -0.29 7.93
C GLY A 4 15.51 0.27 9.33
N GLU A 5 14.48 -0.23 10.00
CA GLU A 5 14.09 0.23 11.34
C GLU A 5 13.97 -0.99 12.27
N LEU A 6 14.36 -0.82 13.54
CA LEU A 6 14.29 -1.84 14.59
C LEU A 6 13.41 -1.28 15.71
N ILE A 7 12.31 -1.96 16.03
CA ILE A 7 11.36 -1.52 17.05
C ILE A 7 11.45 -2.48 18.23
N TYR A 8 11.79 -1.96 19.41
CA TYR A 8 11.81 -2.72 20.65
C TYR A 8 10.57 -2.38 21.48
N ASP A 9 9.67 -3.36 21.64
CA ASP A 9 8.53 -3.26 22.54
C ASP A 9 8.95 -3.69 23.95
N ALA A 10 9.21 -2.70 24.81
CA ALA A 10 9.59 -2.93 26.21
C ALA A 10 8.46 -3.55 27.07
N VAL A 11 7.19 -3.46 26.63
CA VAL A 11 6.04 -3.99 27.38
C VAL A 11 5.84 -5.48 27.09
N GLY A 12 6.00 -5.88 25.82
CA GLY A 12 5.96 -7.28 25.39
C GLY A 12 7.30 -8.01 25.47
N SER A 13 8.41 -7.29 25.68
CA SER A 13 9.79 -7.79 25.55
C SER A 13 10.06 -8.44 24.18
N GLN A 14 9.51 -7.88 23.11
CA GLN A 14 9.70 -8.36 21.74
C GLN A 14 10.50 -7.34 20.91
N VAL A 15 11.41 -7.85 20.09
CA VAL A 15 12.13 -7.06 19.07
C VAL A 15 11.50 -7.39 17.74
N ASP A 16 10.91 -6.39 17.09
CA ASP A 16 10.46 -6.49 15.71
C ASP A 16 11.43 -5.76 14.79
N SER A 17 11.64 -6.29 13.59
CA SER A 17 12.66 -5.80 12.65
C SER A 17 12.13 -5.88 11.23
N GLU A 18 11.89 -4.72 10.62
CA GLU A 18 11.37 -4.64 9.26
C GLU A 18 12.23 -3.70 8.40
N ILE A 19 12.58 -4.19 7.20
CA ILE A 19 13.13 -3.34 6.14
C ILE A 19 11.95 -2.71 5.40
N ARG A 20 11.72 -1.43 5.68
CA ARG A 20 10.61 -0.67 5.11
C ARG A 20 10.91 -0.08 3.74
N GLU A 21 12.16 0.34 3.51
CA GLU A 21 12.58 0.87 2.21
C GLU A 21 13.98 0.39 1.84
N SER A 22 14.11 -0.13 0.63
CA SER A 22 15.38 -0.54 0.05
C SER A 22 15.24 -0.44 -1.47
N TYR A 23 15.73 0.66 -2.02
CA TYR A 23 15.54 0.96 -3.44
C TYR A 23 16.78 1.59 -4.07
N LEU A 24 16.87 1.45 -5.39
CA LEU A 24 17.83 2.10 -6.26
C LEU A 24 17.11 3.16 -7.09
N ASP A 25 17.65 4.39 -7.10
CA ASP A 25 17.18 5.48 -7.94
C ASP A 25 18.16 5.70 -9.10
N LEU A 26 17.63 5.81 -10.31
CA LEU A 26 18.34 6.09 -11.54
C LEU A 26 17.68 7.28 -12.24
N GLY A 27 18.36 8.43 -12.26
CA GLY A 27 17.92 9.61 -12.99
C GLY A 27 18.42 9.60 -14.43
N LEU A 28 17.51 9.55 -15.40
CA LEU A 28 17.78 9.75 -16.82
C LEU A 28 17.31 11.15 -17.24
N PRO A 29 17.77 11.70 -18.40
CA PRO A 29 17.48 13.09 -18.79
C PRO A 29 16.00 13.50 -18.85
N THR A 30 15.08 12.54 -18.97
CA THR A 30 13.63 12.81 -19.08
C THR A 30 12.80 11.88 -18.18
N VAL A 31 13.44 10.93 -17.50
CA VAL A 31 12.75 9.87 -16.73
C VAL A 31 13.54 9.55 -15.48
N ASP A 32 12.89 9.55 -14.32
CA ASP A 32 13.42 9.00 -13.08
C ASP A 32 12.88 7.60 -12.87
N LEU A 33 13.76 6.63 -12.63
CA LEU A 33 13.41 5.24 -12.36
C LEU A 33 13.78 4.91 -10.91
N ARG A 34 12.86 4.27 -10.19
CA ARG A 34 13.10 3.73 -8.85
C ARG A 34 12.72 2.26 -8.81
N LEU A 35 13.64 1.42 -8.36
CA LEU A 35 13.43 -0.03 -8.28
C LEU A 35 13.72 -0.54 -6.87
N GLY A 36 12.83 -1.37 -6.35
CA GLY A 36 12.98 -2.03 -5.07
C GLY A 36 11.83 -1.73 -4.13
N ARG A 37 12.05 -1.92 -2.83
CA ARG A 37 11.08 -1.66 -1.80
C ARG A 37 10.97 -0.16 -1.54
N GLN A 38 9.81 0.41 -1.79
CA GLN A 38 9.57 1.85 -1.69
C GLN A 38 8.18 2.13 -1.11
N VAL A 39 8.07 3.21 -0.32
CA VAL A 39 6.77 3.72 0.08
C VAL A 39 6.22 4.59 -1.05
N ILE A 40 5.10 4.19 -1.65
CA ILE A 40 4.43 4.93 -2.71
C ILE A 40 3.19 5.60 -2.10
N THR A 41 2.96 6.86 -2.44
CA THR A 41 1.83 7.65 -1.94
C THR A 41 1.22 8.45 -3.06
N TRP A 42 -0.10 8.36 -3.18
CA TRP A 42 -0.88 9.18 -4.10
C TRP A 42 -1.98 9.93 -3.37
N GLY A 43 -2.42 11.04 -3.97
CA GLY A 43 -3.47 11.89 -3.40
C GLY A 43 -2.91 13.06 -2.58
N VAL A 44 -3.85 13.90 -2.15
CA VAL A 44 -3.63 15.20 -1.49
C VAL A 44 -4.32 15.30 -0.13
N GLY A 45 -5.12 14.30 0.24
CA GLY A 45 -5.87 14.27 1.49
C GLY A 45 -5.05 13.68 2.64
N ASP A 46 -5.05 14.37 3.78
CA ASP A 46 -4.54 13.82 5.03
C ASP A 46 -5.47 12.70 5.51
N LEU A 47 -4.96 11.47 5.52
CA LEU A 47 -5.68 10.26 5.98
C LEU A 47 -6.93 9.86 5.18
N VAL A 48 -7.21 10.55 4.08
CA VAL A 48 -8.28 10.19 3.14
C VAL A 48 -7.68 9.47 1.94
N PHE A 49 -7.66 8.14 2.01
CA PHE A 49 -6.97 7.26 1.07
C PHE A 49 -7.86 6.83 -0.11
N ILE A 50 -8.50 7.78 -0.80
CA ILE A 50 -9.33 7.45 -1.98
C ILE A 50 -8.45 6.97 -3.15
N ASN A 51 -7.35 7.68 -3.39
CA ASN A 51 -6.41 7.38 -4.48
C ASN A 51 -5.12 6.70 -3.98
N ASP A 52 -4.90 6.66 -2.66
CA ASP A 52 -3.75 6.01 -2.04
C ASP A 52 -4.08 4.54 -1.73
N VAL A 53 -3.92 3.68 -2.73
CA VAL A 53 -4.35 2.29 -2.69
C VAL A 53 -3.29 1.34 -2.14
N PHE A 54 -2.07 1.83 -1.92
CA PHE A 54 -0.91 1.04 -1.52
C PHE A 54 -1.05 0.48 -0.10
N PRO A 55 -0.32 -0.60 0.24
CA PRO A 55 -0.49 -1.30 1.51
C PRO A 55 -0.20 -0.42 2.72
N LYS A 56 -0.94 -0.67 3.79
CA LYS A 56 -0.92 0.09 5.04
C LYS A 56 -0.66 -0.79 6.24
N ASP A 57 -0.09 -0.18 7.27
CA ASP A 57 0.02 -0.77 8.60
C ASP A 57 -1.00 -0.13 9.55
N TRP A 58 -2.15 -0.79 9.68
CA TRP A 58 -3.22 -0.31 10.54
C TRP A 58 -2.89 -0.50 12.03
N VAL A 59 -2.05 -1.49 12.36
CA VAL A 59 -1.59 -1.71 13.73
C VAL A 59 -0.73 -0.53 14.19
N ALA A 60 0.20 -0.06 13.36
CA ALA A 60 1.02 1.11 13.63
C ALA A 60 0.18 2.37 13.88
N PHE A 61 -0.81 2.61 13.02
CA PHE A 61 -1.71 3.76 13.14
C PHE A 61 -2.54 3.74 14.43
N ILE A 62 -3.14 2.59 14.77
CA ILE A 62 -3.96 2.48 15.99
C ILE A 62 -3.09 2.51 17.25
N SER A 63 -1.85 2.03 17.18
CA SER A 63 -0.90 2.07 18.30
C SER A 63 -0.37 3.47 18.61
N GLY A 64 -0.67 4.47 17.77
CA GLY A 64 -0.19 5.84 17.94
C GLY A 64 1.25 6.05 17.48
N LEU A 65 1.79 5.16 16.64
CA LEU A 65 3.08 5.41 15.99
C LEU A 65 2.96 6.60 15.00
N PRO A 66 4.07 7.28 14.69
CA PRO A 66 4.07 8.37 13.72
C PRO A 66 3.45 7.95 12.38
N LEU A 67 2.75 8.87 11.70
CA LEU A 67 2.01 8.57 10.46
C LEU A 67 2.88 8.01 9.33
N GLU A 68 4.19 8.22 9.38
CA GLU A 68 5.11 7.60 8.44
C GLU A 68 5.01 6.07 8.48
N TYR A 69 4.75 5.46 9.64
CA TYR A 69 4.64 4.00 9.83
C TYR A 69 3.35 3.40 9.30
N LEU A 70 2.30 4.22 9.11
CA LEU A 70 1.06 3.75 8.49
C LEU A 70 1.28 3.30 7.04
N LYS A 71 2.26 3.86 6.33
CA LYS A 71 2.51 3.50 4.93
C LYS A 71 3.56 2.42 4.85
N LYS A 72 3.18 1.31 4.20
CA LYS A 72 4.02 0.12 4.07
C LYS A 72 4.74 0.13 2.73
N GLY A 73 6.02 -0.26 2.71
CA GLY A 73 6.79 -0.35 1.49
C GLY A 73 6.29 -1.46 0.56
N SER A 74 6.22 -1.19 -0.74
CA SER A 74 5.92 -2.21 -1.76
C SER A 74 7.15 -2.49 -2.60
N ASP A 75 7.37 -3.75 -2.96
CA ASP A 75 8.43 -4.15 -3.88
C ASP A 75 7.98 -3.80 -5.30
N ALA A 76 8.46 -2.66 -5.80
CA ALA A 76 7.89 -2.02 -6.98
C ALA A 76 8.96 -1.44 -7.91
N VAL A 77 8.59 -1.33 -9.18
CA VAL A 77 9.30 -0.54 -10.18
C VAL A 77 8.45 0.69 -10.49
N SER A 78 8.99 1.88 -10.27
CA SER A 78 8.32 3.13 -10.58
C SER A 78 9.15 3.95 -11.56
N ALA A 79 8.49 4.52 -12.57
CA ALA A 79 9.10 5.34 -13.60
C ALA A 79 8.31 6.64 -13.71
N THR A 80 8.97 7.78 -13.52
CA THR A 80 8.36 9.12 -13.62
C THR A 80 8.99 9.88 -14.76
N GLY A 81 8.22 10.10 -15.83
CA GLY A 81 8.65 10.88 -17.01
C GLY A 81 8.08 12.30 -16.98
N TYR A 82 8.86 13.26 -17.50
CA TYR A 82 8.49 14.67 -17.54
C TYR A 82 8.26 15.13 -18.98
N TRP A 83 7.09 15.71 -19.28
CA TRP A 83 6.72 16.16 -20.62
C TRP A 83 5.92 17.46 -20.59
N LYS A 84 6.48 18.53 -21.21
CA LYS A 84 5.81 19.83 -21.42
C LYS A 84 5.08 20.39 -20.19
N GLY A 85 5.70 20.28 -19.01
CA GLY A 85 5.16 20.76 -17.74
C GLY A 85 4.14 19.83 -17.08
N ALA A 86 3.90 18.63 -17.62
CA ALA A 86 3.20 17.54 -16.96
C ALA A 86 4.19 16.41 -16.60
N SER A 87 3.82 15.61 -15.61
CA SER A 87 4.58 14.46 -15.16
C SER A 87 3.70 13.22 -15.21
N LEU A 88 4.24 12.13 -15.74
CA LEU A 88 3.57 10.84 -15.81
C LEU A 88 4.36 9.83 -14.98
N GLN A 89 3.74 9.28 -13.96
CA GLN A 89 4.30 8.22 -13.13
C GLN A 89 3.60 6.90 -13.42
N LEU A 90 4.38 5.88 -13.76
CA LEU A 90 3.98 4.49 -13.84
C LEU A 90 4.56 3.74 -12.66
N VAL A 91 3.78 2.86 -12.04
CA VAL A 91 4.18 2.00 -10.92
C VAL A 91 3.74 0.59 -11.25
N LEU A 92 4.66 -0.37 -11.13
CA LEU A 92 4.40 -1.79 -11.29
C LEU A 92 4.83 -2.53 -10.03
N ILE A 93 3.94 -3.36 -9.48
CA ILE A 93 4.13 -4.12 -8.24
C ILE A 93 3.96 -5.60 -8.58
N PRO A 94 5.05 -6.34 -8.86
CA PRO A 94 4.99 -7.75 -9.23
C PRO A 94 4.62 -8.67 -8.07
N HIS A 95 4.86 -8.25 -6.82
CA HIS A 95 4.58 -9.03 -5.62
C HIS A 95 3.56 -8.30 -4.76
N PHE A 96 2.37 -8.91 -4.64
CA PHE A 96 1.32 -8.41 -3.76
C PHE A 96 1.81 -8.38 -2.31
N ARG A 97 1.37 -7.37 -1.56
CA ARG A 97 1.66 -7.24 -0.13
C ARG A 97 0.40 -6.82 0.60
N ALA A 98 -0.07 -7.63 1.55
CA ALA A 98 -1.25 -7.31 2.33
C ALA A 98 -1.01 -6.19 3.36
N ASP A 99 -2.11 -5.53 3.74
CA ASP A 99 -2.17 -4.63 4.88
C ASP A 99 -1.82 -5.38 6.17
N THR A 100 -1.11 -4.71 7.09
CA THR A 100 -0.99 -5.23 8.46
C THR A 100 -2.26 -4.87 9.21
N VAL A 101 -3.08 -5.86 9.51
CA VAL A 101 -4.32 -5.70 10.31
C VAL A 101 -4.14 -6.34 11.69
N PRO A 102 -4.79 -5.83 12.74
CA PRO A 102 -4.67 -6.43 14.08
C PRO A 102 -5.27 -7.85 14.11
N GLU A 103 -4.45 -8.83 14.48
CA GLU A 103 -4.84 -10.25 14.51
C GLU A 103 -5.44 -10.68 15.86
N ALA A 104 -6.24 -11.75 15.81
CA ALA A 104 -6.75 -12.45 16.98
C ALA A 104 -5.58 -13.06 17.78
N GLY A 105 -5.15 -12.36 18.84
CA GLY A 105 -4.03 -12.73 19.70
C GLY A 105 -3.03 -11.59 19.93
N SER A 106 -3.06 -10.55 19.09
CA SER A 106 -2.19 -9.36 19.21
C SER A 106 -2.63 -8.40 20.32
N ARG A 107 -1.83 -7.38 20.66
CA ARG A 107 -2.12 -6.42 21.75
C ARG A 107 -3.36 -5.57 21.48
N ILE A 108 -3.58 -5.19 20.22
CA ILE A 108 -4.77 -4.49 19.75
C ILE A 108 -5.64 -5.53 19.06
N ARG A 109 -6.87 -5.75 19.52
CA ARG A 109 -7.74 -6.77 18.94
C ARG A 109 -9.05 -6.18 18.50
N PHE A 110 -9.46 -6.55 17.29
CA PHE A 110 -10.84 -6.41 16.89
C PHE A 110 -11.66 -7.58 17.44
N GLN A 111 -12.91 -7.30 17.78
CA GLN A 111 -13.86 -8.34 18.12
C GLN A 111 -14.06 -9.22 16.90
N ASP A 112 -13.75 -10.51 17.02
CA ASP A 112 -13.96 -11.48 15.97
C ASP A 112 -15.33 -12.16 16.18
N PRO A 113 -16.36 -11.82 15.37
CA PRO A 113 -17.68 -12.41 15.50
C PRO A 113 -17.70 -13.89 15.09
N MET A 114 -16.65 -14.40 14.45
CA MET A 114 -16.54 -15.76 13.93
C MET A 114 -15.44 -16.57 14.64
N ALA A 115 -15.06 -16.17 15.86
CA ALA A 115 -14.02 -16.81 16.67
C ALA A 115 -14.20 -18.33 16.86
N ALA A 116 -15.43 -18.84 16.79
CA ALA A 116 -15.75 -20.27 16.92
C ALA A 116 -15.31 -21.12 15.70
N ILE A 117 -15.02 -20.50 14.56
CA ILE A 117 -14.52 -21.19 13.37
C ILE A 117 -12.99 -21.24 13.43
N GLU A 118 -12.44 -22.39 13.78
CA GLU A 118 -10.98 -22.60 13.88
C GLU A 118 -10.32 -22.87 12.52
N SER A 119 -11.06 -23.48 11.58
CA SER A 119 -10.55 -23.74 10.23
C SER A 119 -10.53 -22.44 9.43
N ARG A 120 -9.35 -21.82 9.35
CA ARG A 120 -9.15 -20.54 8.66
C ARG A 120 -8.03 -20.64 7.64
N ARG A 121 -8.24 -20.10 6.45
CA ARG A 121 -7.22 -19.99 5.40
C ARG A 121 -7.19 -18.59 4.82
N THR A 122 -6.01 -18.16 4.38
CA THR A 122 -5.83 -16.89 3.65
C THR A 122 -5.24 -17.20 2.28
N ASP A 123 -5.94 -16.76 1.24
CA ASP A 123 -5.53 -16.91 -0.14
C ASP A 123 -5.03 -15.56 -0.67
N GLU A 124 -3.71 -15.41 -0.73
CA GLU A 124 -3.08 -14.25 -1.37
C GLU A 124 -3.06 -14.38 -2.91
N PRO A 125 -3.13 -13.26 -3.65
CA PRO A 125 -2.87 -13.27 -5.09
C PRO A 125 -1.53 -13.94 -5.40
N SER A 126 -1.51 -14.85 -6.38
CA SER A 126 -0.26 -15.53 -6.76
C SER A 126 0.75 -14.56 -7.36
N THR A 127 2.03 -14.88 -7.32
CA THR A 127 3.13 -14.05 -7.86
C THR A 127 3.28 -14.10 -9.39
N SER A 128 2.22 -14.53 -10.10
CA SER A 128 2.20 -14.56 -11.55
C SER A 128 2.14 -13.15 -12.15
N ILE A 129 2.65 -12.99 -13.38
CA ILE A 129 2.61 -11.70 -14.10
C ILE A 129 1.18 -11.16 -14.22
N ASP A 130 0.17 -12.03 -14.37
CA ASP A 130 -1.26 -11.66 -14.46
C ASP A 130 -1.86 -11.06 -13.16
N HIS A 131 -1.10 -11.15 -12.07
CA HIS A 131 -1.41 -10.59 -10.75
C HIS A 131 -0.47 -9.44 -10.36
N THR A 132 0.35 -8.95 -11.31
CA THR A 132 1.09 -7.71 -11.12
C THR A 132 0.11 -6.54 -11.00
N GLU A 133 0.28 -5.74 -9.96
CA GLU A 133 -0.51 -4.52 -9.78
C GLU A 133 0.15 -3.39 -10.58
N ALA A 134 -0.68 -2.56 -11.19
CA ALA A 134 -0.23 -1.48 -12.05
C ALA A 134 -0.95 -0.19 -11.70
N GLY A 135 -0.17 0.87 -11.57
CA GLY A 135 -0.64 2.20 -11.29
C GLY A 135 -0.12 3.21 -12.31
N LEU A 136 -0.99 4.11 -12.77
CA LEU A 136 -0.66 5.25 -13.59
C LEU A 136 -1.16 6.54 -12.93
N ARG A 137 -0.29 7.55 -12.86
CA ARG A 137 -0.64 8.88 -12.38
C ARG A 137 -0.12 9.94 -13.35
N LEU A 138 -1.02 10.76 -13.89
CA LEU A 138 -0.68 11.96 -14.63
C LEU A 138 -0.94 13.17 -13.74
N PHE A 139 0.05 14.03 -13.56
CA PHE A 139 -0.08 15.21 -12.70
C PHE A 139 0.61 16.44 -13.28
N ARG A 140 0.05 17.61 -12.97
CA ARG A 140 0.53 18.89 -13.45
C ARG A 140 0.08 20.02 -12.54
N ASN A 141 0.98 20.98 -12.31
CA ASN A 141 0.60 22.27 -11.74
C ASN A 141 0.16 23.24 -12.86
N VAL A 142 -1.01 23.84 -12.72
CA VAL A 142 -1.56 24.84 -13.64
C VAL A 142 -2.09 26.02 -12.82
N ALA A 143 -1.50 27.21 -12.99
CA ALA A 143 -1.97 28.44 -12.36
C ALA A 143 -2.19 28.33 -10.84
N GLY A 144 -1.30 27.65 -10.12
CA GLY A 144 -1.41 27.45 -8.68
C GLY A 144 -2.31 26.28 -8.24
N TRP A 145 -2.85 25.52 -9.19
CA TRP A 145 -3.61 24.29 -8.94
C TRP A 145 -2.78 23.06 -9.29
N ASP A 146 -2.65 22.13 -8.34
CA ASP A 146 -2.13 20.80 -8.55
C ASP A 146 -3.26 19.85 -8.98
N LEU A 147 -3.23 19.49 -10.25
CA LEU A 147 -4.18 18.56 -10.86
C LEU A 147 -3.52 17.19 -10.98
N SER A 148 -4.26 16.13 -10.66
CA SER A 148 -3.80 14.75 -10.83
C SER A 148 -4.94 13.86 -11.31
N VAL A 149 -4.63 12.92 -12.19
CA VAL A 149 -5.51 11.84 -12.63
C VAL A 149 -4.81 10.53 -12.36
N TYR A 150 -5.56 9.55 -11.86
CA TYR A 150 -5.07 8.26 -11.40
C TYR A 150 -5.83 7.14 -12.09
N ALA A 151 -5.11 6.09 -12.45
CA ALA A 151 -5.66 4.79 -12.81
C ALA A 151 -4.87 3.73 -12.09
N TYR A 152 -5.54 2.75 -11.49
CA TYR A 152 -4.92 1.64 -10.80
C TYR A 152 -5.70 0.36 -11.08
N ARG A 153 -4.95 -0.74 -11.21
CA ARG A 153 -5.46 -2.10 -11.36
C ARG A 153 -4.61 -3.00 -10.46
N GLY A 154 -5.25 -3.67 -9.52
CA GLY A 154 -4.59 -4.55 -8.57
C GLY A 154 -5.62 -5.25 -7.70
N PHE A 155 -5.42 -5.21 -6.38
CA PHE A 155 -6.27 -5.87 -5.40
C PHE A 155 -6.59 -4.94 -4.23
N PHE A 156 -7.62 -5.31 -3.46
CA PHE A 156 -7.72 -4.78 -2.11
C PHE A 156 -6.57 -5.34 -1.27
N HIS A 157 -5.92 -4.50 -0.47
CA HIS A 157 -4.83 -4.93 0.42
C HIS A 157 -5.33 -5.40 1.79
N SER A 158 -6.59 -5.12 2.13
CA SER A 158 -7.29 -5.69 3.27
C SER A 158 -8.10 -6.93 2.83
N PRO A 159 -8.05 -8.05 3.57
CA PRO A 159 -8.74 -9.26 3.18
C PRO A 159 -10.25 -9.15 3.41
N VAL A 160 -11.03 -9.86 2.59
CA VAL A 160 -12.46 -10.10 2.79
C VAL A 160 -12.65 -11.54 3.26
N ALA A 161 -13.56 -11.73 4.20
CA ALA A 161 -13.89 -13.04 4.75
C ALA A 161 -15.11 -13.66 4.03
N GLU A 162 -15.01 -14.94 3.69
CA GLU A 162 -16.07 -15.76 3.12
C GLU A 162 -16.21 -17.06 3.93
N VAL A 163 -17.44 -17.46 4.24
CA VAL A 163 -17.73 -18.72 4.92
C VAL A 163 -17.95 -19.80 3.88
N GLU A 164 -17.09 -20.81 3.89
CA GLU A 164 -17.15 -21.95 2.97
C GLU A 164 -17.90 -23.14 3.60
N PRO A 165 -18.43 -24.06 2.79
CA PRO A 165 -19.03 -25.29 3.28
C PRO A 165 -18.03 -26.10 4.14
N GLY A 166 -18.42 -26.50 5.35
CA GLY A 166 -17.57 -27.30 6.24
C GLY A 166 -16.88 -26.49 7.34
N PRO A 167 -17.66 -25.76 8.16
CA PRO A 167 -17.28 -24.51 8.87
C PRO A 167 -15.83 -24.07 8.64
N GLN A 168 -15.57 -23.51 7.46
CA GLN A 168 -14.25 -22.98 7.09
C GLN A 168 -14.39 -21.50 6.75
N LEU A 169 -13.47 -20.68 7.26
CA LEU A 169 -13.38 -19.26 6.96
C LEU A 169 -12.24 -19.02 5.99
N ARG A 170 -12.55 -18.43 4.84
CA ARG A 170 -11.58 -18.07 3.82
C ARG A 170 -11.42 -16.57 3.76
N PHE A 171 -10.18 -16.11 3.91
CA PHE A 171 -9.79 -14.73 3.65
C PHE A 171 -9.17 -14.63 2.27
N PHE A 172 -9.62 -13.71 1.44
CA PHE A 172 -9.05 -13.47 0.12
C PHE A 172 -9.05 -11.99 -0.23
N PHE A 173 -8.26 -11.64 -1.24
CA PHE A 173 -8.06 -10.25 -1.68
C PHE A 173 -8.74 -10.06 -3.06
N PRO A 174 -9.92 -9.41 -3.12
CA PRO A 174 -10.62 -9.21 -4.38
C PRO A 174 -9.87 -8.25 -5.31
N ARG A 175 -10.05 -8.42 -6.63
CA ARG A 175 -9.50 -7.50 -7.63
C ARG A 175 -10.12 -6.11 -7.48
N LEU A 176 -9.30 -5.08 -7.71
CA LEU A 176 -9.65 -3.68 -7.59
C LEU A 176 -9.19 -2.90 -8.82
N ASN A 177 -10.09 -2.12 -9.41
CA ASN A 177 -9.75 -1.11 -10.41
C ASN A 177 -10.23 0.25 -9.92
N ILE A 178 -9.34 1.23 -9.91
CA ILE A 178 -9.63 2.59 -9.45
C ILE A 178 -9.29 3.57 -10.56
N TYR A 179 -10.21 4.50 -10.79
CA TYR A 179 -10.02 5.64 -11.69
C TYR A 179 -10.47 6.87 -10.92
N GLY A 180 -9.59 7.86 -10.82
CA GLY A 180 -9.82 9.02 -9.98
C GLY A 180 -9.15 10.26 -10.50
N ALA A 181 -9.59 11.42 -10.00
CA ALA A 181 -8.94 12.69 -10.23
C ALA A 181 -8.95 13.49 -8.92
N SER A 182 -7.95 14.34 -8.74
CA SER A 182 -7.89 15.30 -7.64
C SER A 182 -7.39 16.64 -8.13
N ALA A 183 -7.89 17.70 -7.49
CA ALA A 183 -7.43 19.07 -7.68
C ALA A 183 -7.21 19.70 -6.30
N GLN A 184 -6.04 20.29 -6.10
CA GLN A 184 -5.72 21.06 -4.90
C GLN A 184 -5.21 22.43 -5.34
N GLY A 185 -5.69 23.49 -4.73
CA GLY A 185 -5.21 24.85 -4.97
C GLY A 185 -4.95 25.56 -3.65
N ALA A 186 -4.10 26.57 -3.68
CA ALA A 186 -4.04 27.53 -2.58
C ALA A 186 -5.36 28.33 -2.59
N ALA A 187 -6.21 28.07 -1.59
CA ALA A 187 -7.31 28.96 -1.24
C ALA A 187 -6.77 30.16 -0.46
#